data_AF-A0A2T4WJR6-F1
#
_entry.id   AF-A0A2T4WJR6-F1
#
_cell.length_a   1.000
_cell.length_b   1.000
_cell.length_c   1.000
_cell.angle_alpha   90.00
_cell.angle_beta   90.00
_cell.angle_gamma   90.00
#
_symmetry.space_group_name_H-M   'P 1'
#
loop_
_entity.id
_entity.type
_entity.pdbx_description
1 polymer ?
#
loop_
_entity_poly.entity_id
_entity_poly.type
_entity_poly.pdbx_seq_one_letter_code
_entity_poly.pdbx_strand_id
1 'polypeptide(L)'
;PGVITKYDLRELVINEGSKAYFHAQVDEDNAKRFFAPYKSITALLANMILAVKPDEKYPLALATTIIEMAHSLKYYAKHLPALTDFPHETDQVKLDDFLLQLLYNSLKIKP
;
A
#
# COMPACT_ATOMS: atom_id res chain seq x y z
N PRO A 1 -31.00 -3.60 3.46
CA PRO A 1 -29.87 -3.08 2.66
C PRO A 1 -28.55 -3.40 3.37
N GLY A 2 -27.93 -4.51 2.98
CA GLY A 2 -26.92 -5.25 3.74
C GLY A 2 -25.62 -4.47 3.93
N VAL A 3 -25.18 -4.39 5.18
CA VAL A 3 -24.09 -3.54 5.67
C VAL A 3 -22.76 -3.99 5.05
N ILE A 4 -22.17 -3.14 4.22
CA ILE A 4 -20.79 -3.34 3.73
C ILE A 4 -19.85 -3.24 4.93
N THR A 5 -19.08 -4.29 5.21
CA THR A 5 -18.14 -4.31 6.32
C THR A 5 -16.78 -3.73 5.92
N LYS A 6 -15.95 -3.38 6.92
CA LYS A 6 -14.55 -3.00 6.69
C LYS A 6 -13.76 -4.09 5.96
N TYR A 7 -14.07 -5.37 6.24
CA TYR A 7 -13.40 -6.49 5.59
C TYR A 7 -13.76 -6.55 4.10
N ASP A 8 -15.03 -6.35 3.76
CA ASP A 8 -15.49 -6.33 2.37
C ASP A 8 -14.82 -5.19 1.58
N LEU A 9 -14.73 -3.99 2.18
CA LEU A 9 -14.04 -2.86 1.56
C LEU A 9 -12.54 -3.12 1.39
N ARG A 10 -11.89 -3.76 2.37
CA ARG A 10 -10.47 -4.10 2.29
C ARG A 10 -10.21 -5.09 1.15
N GLU A 11 -11.02 -6.14 1.03
CA GLU A 11 -10.92 -7.09 -0.08
C GLU A 11 -11.16 -6.41 -1.43
N LEU A 12 -12.12 -5.48 -1.52
CA LEU A 12 -12.32 -4.69 -2.75
C LEU A 12 -11.07 -3.90 -3.14
N VAL A 13 -10.43 -3.22 -2.18
CA VAL A 13 -9.19 -2.46 -2.44
C VAL A 13 -8.05 -3.39 -2.85
N ILE A 14 -7.91 -4.57 -2.25
CA ILE A 14 -6.89 -5.56 -2.64
C ILE A 14 -7.11 -6.04 -4.08
N ASN A 15 -8.36 -6.31 -4.46
CA ASN A 15 -8.69 -6.91 -5.76
C ASN A 15 -8.70 -5.90 -6.92
N GLU A 16 -9.12 -4.66 -6.65
CA GLU A 16 -9.41 -3.66 -7.68
C GLU A 16 -8.63 -2.34 -7.52
N GLY A 17 -7.99 -2.12 -6.37
CA GLY A 17 -7.41 -0.82 -6.01
C GLY A 17 -6.36 -0.32 -6.99
N SER A 18 -5.48 -1.20 -7.50
CA SER A 18 -4.45 -0.80 -8.47
C SER A 18 -5.05 -0.33 -9.80
N LYS A 19 -6.17 -0.94 -10.24
CA LYS A 19 -6.86 -0.57 -11.48
C LYS A 19 -7.55 0.79 -11.38
N ALA A 20 -7.87 1.23 -10.17
CA ALA A 20 -8.47 2.54 -9.91
C ALA A 20 -7.54 3.71 -10.24
N TYR A 21 -6.21 3.49 -10.31
CA TYR A 21 -5.24 4.52 -10.68
C TYR A 21 -4.65 4.32 -12.08
N PHE A 22 -4.64 3.09 -12.59
CA PHE A 22 -4.05 2.75 -13.90
C PHE A 22 -5.11 2.60 -14.99
N HIS A 23 -5.82 3.69 -15.31
CA HIS A 23 -6.79 3.73 -16.41
C HIS A 23 -6.75 5.06 -17.17
N ALA A 24 -7.35 5.08 -18.36
CA ALA A 24 -7.25 6.20 -19.30
C ALA A 24 -7.86 7.52 -18.78
N GLN A 25 -8.88 7.45 -17.92
CA GLN A 25 -9.57 8.62 -17.36
C GLN A 25 -9.04 9.07 -15.98
N VAL A 26 -7.88 8.58 -15.54
CA VAL A 26 -7.35 8.85 -14.20
C VAL A 26 -7.23 10.34 -13.90
N ASP A 27 -6.87 11.17 -14.88
CA ASP A 27 -6.73 12.61 -14.67
C ASP A 27 -8.07 13.30 -14.39
N GLU A 28 -9.14 12.86 -15.04
CA GLU A 28 -10.49 13.39 -14.80
C GLU A 28 -10.98 13.03 -13.39
N ASP A 29 -10.75 11.80 -12.95
CA ASP A 29 -11.14 11.32 -11.63
C ASP A 29 -10.27 11.94 -10.52
N ASN A 30 -9.01 12.20 -10.83
CA ASN A 30 -8.11 12.96 -9.99
C ASN A 30 -8.58 14.41 -9.82
N ALA A 31 -9.03 15.06 -10.91
CA ALA A 31 -9.60 16.41 -10.87
C ALA A 31 -10.89 16.47 -10.01
N LYS A 32 -11.69 15.39 -10.01
CA LYS A 32 -12.85 15.20 -9.12
C LYS A 32 -12.47 14.86 -7.67
N ARG A 33 -11.17 14.77 -7.35
CA ARG A 33 -10.61 14.46 -6.03
C ARG A 33 -10.94 13.05 -5.51
N PHE A 34 -11.25 12.09 -6.39
CA PHE A 34 -11.52 10.71 -5.96
C PHE A 34 -10.34 10.04 -5.25
N PHE A 35 -9.12 10.47 -5.58
CA PHE A 35 -7.90 9.95 -4.94
C PHE A 35 -7.44 10.75 -3.71
N ALA A 36 -8.25 11.70 -3.22
CA ALA A 36 -7.87 12.50 -2.06
C ALA A 36 -7.59 11.65 -0.79
N PRO A 37 -8.38 10.60 -0.46
CA PRO A 37 -8.08 9.73 0.67
C PRO A 37 -6.73 9.02 0.53
N TYR A 38 -6.44 8.50 -0.67
CA TYR A 38 -5.17 7.84 -0.98
C TYR A 38 -3.98 8.79 -0.82
N LYS A 39 -4.06 9.99 -1.39
CA LYS A 39 -3.01 11.01 -1.24
C LYS A 39 -2.79 11.40 0.22
N SER A 40 -3.87 11.52 1.00
CA SER A 40 -3.78 11.87 2.42
C SER A 40 -3.07 10.81 3.25
N ILE A 41 -3.37 9.51 3.05
CA ILE A 41 -2.71 8.44 3.80
C ILE A 41 -1.23 8.31 3.38
N THR A 42 -0.93 8.45 2.09
CA THR A 42 0.46 8.45 1.60
C THR A 42 1.25 9.63 2.17
N ALA A 43 0.67 10.83 2.19
CA ALA A 43 1.29 12.00 2.79
C ALA A 43 1.50 11.85 4.30
N LEU A 44 0.55 11.24 5.01
CA LEU A 44 0.69 10.95 6.44
C LEU A 44 1.90 10.04 6.71
N LEU A 45 2.02 8.93 5.97
CA LEU A 45 3.15 8.01 6.12
C LEU A 45 4.47 8.67 5.71
N ALA A 46 4.49 9.50 4.67
CA ALA A 46 5.67 10.26 4.26
C ALA A 46 6.13 11.24 5.35
N ASN A 47 5.18 11.91 6.02
CA ASN A 47 5.49 12.80 7.14
C ASN A 47 6.02 12.01 8.36
N MET A 48 5.49 10.81 8.62
CA MET A 48 6.03 9.92 9.64
C MET A 48 7.46 9.50 9.32
N ILE A 49 7.75 9.16 8.06
CA ILE A 49 9.12 8.87 7.60
C ILE A 49 10.04 10.06 7.88
N LEU A 50 9.64 11.28 7.48
CA LEU A 50 10.43 12.49 7.71
C LEU A 50 10.60 12.84 9.20
N ALA A 51 9.62 12.52 10.04
CA ALA A 51 9.73 12.73 11.48
C ALA A 51 10.83 11.86 12.11
N VAL A 52 11.12 10.70 11.52
CA VAL A 52 12.17 9.78 11.99
C VAL A 52 13.50 9.99 11.24
N LYS A 53 13.44 10.27 9.93
CA LYS A 53 14.60 10.50 9.05
C LYS A 53 14.41 11.80 8.26
N PRO A 54 14.74 12.97 8.83
CA PRO A 54 14.45 14.27 8.22
C PRO A 54 15.16 14.56 6.89
N ASP A 55 16.28 13.88 6.64
CA ASP A 55 17.10 13.97 5.42
C ASP A 55 16.74 12.89 4.37
N GLU A 56 15.65 12.13 4.58
CA GLU A 56 15.16 11.18 3.59
C GLU A 56 14.81 11.90 2.29
N LYS A 57 15.37 11.43 1.18
CA LYS A 57 15.26 12.11 -0.12
C LYS A 57 13.93 11.84 -0.80
N TYR A 58 13.32 10.68 -0.57
CA TYR A 58 12.12 10.25 -1.29
C TYR A 58 11.02 9.69 -0.37
N PRO A 59 10.61 10.40 0.70
CA PRO A 59 9.69 9.87 1.71
C PRO A 59 8.32 9.54 1.14
N LEU A 60 7.82 10.35 0.20
CA LEU A 60 6.52 10.12 -0.45
C LEU A 60 6.54 8.90 -1.37
N ALA A 61 7.63 8.71 -2.13
CA ALA A 61 7.76 7.54 -3.00
C ALA A 61 7.88 6.25 -2.17
N LEU A 62 8.67 6.27 -1.09
CA LEU A 62 8.80 5.14 -0.17
C LEU A 62 7.44 4.81 0.49
N ALA A 63 6.70 5.82 0.95
CA ALA A 63 5.36 5.65 1.50
C ALA A 63 4.40 5.01 0.48
N THR A 64 4.37 5.52 -0.76
CA THR A 64 3.59 4.93 -1.86
C THR A 64 3.96 3.47 -2.08
N THR A 65 5.26 3.16 -2.17
CA THR A 65 5.73 1.79 -2.38
C THR A 65 5.25 0.83 -1.29
N ILE A 66 5.36 1.22 -0.02
CA ILE A 66 4.90 0.38 1.10
C ILE A 66 3.39 0.15 1.03
N ILE A 67 2.60 1.19 0.76
CA ILE A 67 1.13 1.09 0.68
C ILE A 67 0.69 0.21 -0.50
N GLU A 68 1.27 0.41 -1.68
CA GLU A 68 0.94 -0.37 -2.88
C GLU A 68 1.34 -1.85 -2.73
N MET A 69 2.51 -2.13 -2.14
CA MET A 69 2.97 -3.49 -1.94
C MET A 69 2.19 -4.25 -0.87
N ALA A 70 1.67 -3.56 0.15
CA ALA A 70 0.76 -4.16 1.14
C ALA A 70 -0.49 -4.78 0.50
N HIS A 71 -1.02 -4.16 -0.55
CA HIS A 71 -2.15 -4.71 -1.30
C HIS A 71 -1.69 -5.73 -2.36
N SER A 72 -0.67 -5.40 -3.15
CA SER A 72 -0.23 -6.21 -4.28
C SER A 72 0.32 -7.57 -3.86
N LEU A 73 1.18 -7.62 -2.84
CA LEU A 73 1.75 -8.89 -2.34
C LEU A 73 0.65 -9.78 -1.75
N LYS A 74 -0.35 -9.19 -1.09
CA LYS A 74 -1.52 -9.91 -0.58
C LYS A 74 -2.38 -10.47 -1.72
N TYR A 75 -2.57 -9.69 -2.79
CA TYR A 75 -3.28 -10.16 -3.98
C TYR A 75 -2.52 -11.33 -4.64
N TYR A 76 -1.20 -11.21 -4.81
CA TYR A 76 -0.37 -12.27 -5.41
C TYR A 76 -0.35 -13.55 -4.58
N ALA A 77 -0.28 -13.46 -3.24
CA ALA A 77 -0.35 -14.62 -2.35
C ALA A 77 -1.57 -15.52 -2.65
N LYS A 78 -2.70 -14.92 -3.03
CA LYS A 78 -3.95 -15.62 -3.35
C LYS A 78 -4.08 -15.99 -4.83
N HIS A 79 -3.71 -15.09 -5.73
CA HIS A 79 -4.07 -15.19 -7.16
C HIS A 79 -2.89 -15.53 -8.09
N LEU A 80 -1.68 -15.10 -7.74
CA LEU A 80 -0.45 -15.30 -8.53
C LEU A 80 0.70 -15.73 -7.60
N PRO A 81 0.58 -16.88 -6.92
CA PRO A 81 1.48 -17.26 -5.83
C PRO A 81 2.95 -17.45 -6.25
N ALA A 82 3.23 -17.60 -7.56
CA ALA A 82 4.59 -17.67 -8.09
C ALA A 82 5.33 -16.31 -8.11
N LEU A 83 4.66 -15.19 -7.82
CA LEU A 83 5.24 -13.84 -7.83
C LEU A 83 5.63 -13.35 -6.42
N THR A 84 5.51 -14.18 -5.39
CA THR A 84 5.73 -13.77 -4.01
C THR A 84 6.27 -14.92 -3.17
N ASP A 85 7.03 -14.57 -2.12
CA ASP A 85 7.52 -15.52 -1.12
C ASP A 85 6.44 -15.90 -0.06
N PHE A 86 5.21 -15.39 -0.22
CA PHE A 86 4.08 -15.58 0.69
C PHE A 86 2.91 -16.38 0.08
N PRO A 87 3.13 -17.51 -0.62
CA PRO A 87 2.06 -18.22 -1.30
C PRO A 87 1.01 -18.73 -0.29
N HIS A 88 -0.27 -18.46 -0.56
CA HIS A 88 -1.40 -18.87 0.28
C HIS A 88 -1.34 -18.38 1.74
N GLU A 89 -0.58 -17.33 2.03
CA GLU A 89 -0.54 -16.74 3.38
C GLU A 89 -1.88 -16.08 3.72
N THR A 90 -2.39 -16.35 4.92
CA THR A 90 -3.72 -15.89 5.37
C THR A 90 -3.66 -14.95 6.56
N ASP A 91 -2.61 -15.04 7.37
CA ASP A 91 -2.44 -14.29 8.62
C ASP A 91 -1.67 -12.98 8.46
N GLN A 92 -1.08 -12.72 7.28
CA GLN A 92 -0.42 -11.48 6.89
C GLN A 92 0.92 -11.21 7.62
N VAL A 93 1.34 -12.09 8.53
CA VAL A 93 2.44 -11.83 9.47
C VAL A 93 3.77 -11.67 8.75
N LYS A 94 4.10 -12.54 7.79
CA LYS A 94 5.40 -12.50 7.11
C LYS A 94 5.46 -11.37 6.08
N LEU A 95 4.34 -11.08 5.43
CA LEU A 95 4.24 -9.94 4.51
C LEU A 95 4.47 -8.63 5.26
N ASP A 96 3.85 -8.46 6.43
CA ASP A 96 4.02 -7.25 7.24
C ASP A 96 5.47 -7.15 7.76
N ASP A 97 6.07 -8.25 8.21
CA ASP A 97 7.49 -8.31 8.57
C ASP A 97 8.40 -7.87 7.41
N PHE A 98 8.16 -8.38 6.19
CA PHE A 98 8.91 -7.98 5.01
C PHE A 98 8.80 -6.48 4.70
N LEU A 99 7.59 -5.90 4.76
CA LEU A 99 7.41 -4.46 4.50
C LEU A 99 8.08 -3.59 5.56
N LEU A 100 8.02 -4.01 6.83
CA LEU A 100 8.73 -3.33 7.92
C LEU A 100 10.24 -3.43 7.73
N GLN A 101 10.78 -4.61 7.42
CA GLN A 101 12.20 -4.77 7.11
C GLN A 101 12.64 -3.92 5.92
N LEU A 102 11.84 -3.86 4.84
CA LEU A 102 12.11 -3.01 3.68
C LEU A 102 12.18 -1.53 4.10
N LEU A 103 11.24 -1.07 4.91
CA LEU A 103 11.20 0.30 5.42
C LEU A 103 12.43 0.60 6.30
N TYR A 104 12.72 -0.24 7.31
CA TYR A 104 13.86 -0.05 8.21
C TYR A 104 15.19 -0.06 7.47
N ASN A 105 15.38 -1.00 6.54
CA ASN A 105 16.59 -1.09 5.73
C ASN A 105 16.75 0.13 4.82
N SER A 106 15.67 0.60 4.19
CA SER A 106 15.69 1.79 3.33
C SER A 106 16.08 3.04 4.12
N LEU A 107 15.56 3.19 5.34
CA LEU A 107 15.85 4.32 6.22
C LEU A 107 17.17 4.16 7.00
N LYS A 108 17.78 2.97 6.96
CA LYS A 108 18.98 2.59 7.75
C LYS A 108 18.77 2.76 9.25
N ILE A 109 17.59 2.36 9.74
CA ILE A 109 17.20 2.43 11.15
C ILE A 109 17.12 1.00 11.70
N LYS A 110 17.50 0.80 12.96
CA LYS A 110 17.33 -0.49 13.63
C LYS A 110 15.86 -0.66 14.06
N PRO A 111 15.28 -1.87 13.93
CA PRO A 111 13.93 -2.16 14.40
C PRO A 111 13.76 -1.86 15.90
#